data_AF-K2NX74-F1
#
_entry.id   AF-K2NX74-F1
#
_cell.length_a   1.000
_cell.length_b   1.000
_cell.length_c   1.000
_cell.angle_alpha   90.00
_cell.angle_beta   90.00
_cell.angle_gamma   90.00
#
_symmetry.space_group_name_H-M   'P 1'
#
loop_
_entity.id
_entity.type
_entity.pdbx_description
1 polymer ?
#
loop_
_entity_poly.entity_id
_entity_poly.type
_entity_poly.pdbx_seq_one_letter_code
_entity_poly.pdbx_strand_id
1 'polypeptide(L)'
;MDKARPFEYVYRLPATTIEELKYAECVYDRQVLLNETWQSYALRKGRIDEVDDEHVKWITRTWDDEEKARVDQRRFLDMSNAQGERQIFAREENLMSKRKKSAAAVAHIMAHQESLLTDRIACRHHLYVDFDLLQENKFIGEQNIIFLEEEFLRFFQERGLDGICDVLFLISECHRIFCLMKLNNRLRREEEERRRIKEEQERAIEEERRREELRQKELEEAERARQEGLEQAKMLERKKREEERRAKARSERERLKSHHGVYENGLSENKSQTLAFVDEALPVNENVSSVLEKRDVNN
;
A
#
# COMPACT_ATOMS: atom_id res chain seq x y z
N MET A 1 71.86 17.14 -10.55
CA MET A 1 72.49 15.84 -10.27
C MET A 1 73.99 16.07 -10.38
N ASP A 2 74.67 16.26 -9.25
CA ASP A 2 76.11 16.48 -9.26
C ASP A 2 76.83 15.18 -9.62
N LYS A 3 77.57 15.22 -10.74
CA LYS A 3 78.38 14.10 -11.21
C LYS A 3 79.57 13.92 -10.27
N ALA A 4 79.92 12.68 -9.94
CA ALA A 4 81.12 12.36 -9.15
C ALA A 4 82.36 12.98 -9.83
N ARG A 5 83.13 13.78 -9.08
CA ARG A 5 84.29 14.51 -9.60
C ARG A 5 85.54 13.61 -9.63
N PRO A 6 86.50 13.89 -10.53
CA PRO A 6 87.82 13.25 -10.49
C PRO A 6 88.54 13.50 -9.16
N PHE A 7 89.28 12.49 -8.72
CA PHE A 7 89.96 12.35 -7.44
C PHE A 7 90.86 13.56 -7.06
N GLU A 8 90.51 14.27 -5.99
CA GLU A 8 91.42 15.20 -5.30
C GLU A 8 92.08 14.46 -4.13
N TYR A 9 93.43 14.44 -4.14
CA TYR A 9 94.23 13.90 -3.05
C TYR A 9 93.99 14.74 -1.78
N VAL A 10 93.23 14.21 -0.82
CA VAL A 10 93.07 14.83 0.49
C VAL A 10 94.42 14.73 1.24
N TYR A 11 95.01 15.88 1.56
CA TYR A 11 96.25 15.96 2.37
C TYR A 11 96.04 15.29 3.73
N ARG A 12 96.91 14.33 4.06
CA ARG A 12 96.79 13.49 5.27
C ARG A 12 97.56 14.08 6.44
N LEU A 13 96.95 14.10 7.61
CA LEU A 13 97.63 14.35 8.89
C LEU A 13 98.47 13.11 9.28
N PRO A 14 99.59 13.28 10.02
CA PRO A 14 100.40 12.15 10.47
C PRO A 14 99.64 11.28 11.47
N ALA A 15 99.65 9.96 11.26
CA ALA A 15 99.07 8.98 12.16
C ALA A 15 100.09 8.55 13.23
N THR A 16 99.64 8.36 14.47
CA THR A 16 100.48 8.08 15.64
C THR A 16 100.29 6.68 16.21
N THR A 17 99.18 6.00 15.90
CA THR A 17 98.89 4.63 16.36
C THR A 17 98.57 3.66 15.21
N ILE A 18 98.76 2.36 15.43
CA ILE A 18 98.43 1.30 14.45
C ILE A 18 96.91 1.24 14.18
N GLU A 19 96.09 1.57 15.17
CA GLU A 19 94.63 1.61 15.02
C GLU A 19 94.19 2.79 14.13
N GLU A 20 94.81 3.95 14.29
CA GLU A 20 94.62 5.10 13.40
C GLU A 20 95.00 4.79 11.95
N LEU A 21 96.09 4.05 11.74
CA LEU A 21 96.51 3.59 10.41
C LEU A 21 95.47 2.66 9.78
N LYS A 22 95.03 1.62 10.50
CA LYS A 22 94.00 0.69 10.01
C LYS A 22 92.66 1.38 9.73
N TYR A 23 92.25 2.30 10.60
CA TYR A 23 91.03 3.07 10.39
C TYR A 23 91.15 3.95 9.13
N ALA A 24 92.30 4.60 8.93
CA ALA A 24 92.55 5.43 7.76
C ALA A 24 92.56 4.61 6.45
N GLU A 25 93.14 3.41 6.46
CA GLU A 25 93.09 2.46 5.33
C GLU A 25 91.65 2.07 5.01
N CYS A 26 90.86 1.67 6.02
CA CYS A 26 89.44 1.33 5.84
C CYS A 26 88.60 2.50 5.28
N VAL A 27 88.85 3.74 5.72
CA VAL A 27 88.17 4.93 5.21
C VAL A 27 88.56 5.20 3.76
N TYR A 28 89.84 5.05 3.42
CA TYR A 28 90.33 5.23 2.06
C TYR A 28 89.74 4.19 1.11
N ASP A 29 89.76 2.92 1.49
CA ASP A 29 89.17 1.83 0.70
C ASP A 29 87.67 2.07 0.47
N ARG A 30 86.96 2.50 1.51
CA ARG A 30 85.55 2.88 1.38
C ARG A 30 85.34 4.07 0.45
N GLN A 31 86.19 5.10 0.51
CA GLN A 31 86.09 6.26 -0.36
C GLN A 31 86.34 5.91 -1.83
N VAL A 32 87.24 4.97 -2.10
CA VAL A 32 87.46 4.42 -3.45
C VAL A 32 86.20 3.72 -3.95
N LEU A 33 85.57 2.86 -3.14
CA LEU A 33 84.30 2.19 -3.49
C LEU A 33 83.12 3.16 -3.66
N LEU A 34 83.11 4.26 -2.92
CA LEU A 34 82.11 5.32 -3.07
C LEU A 34 82.27 6.08 -4.39
N ASN A 35 83.49 6.34 -4.83
CA ASN A 35 83.77 7.05 -6.07
C ASN A 35 83.91 6.15 -7.31
N GLU A 36 83.77 4.84 -7.12
CA GLU A 36 83.82 3.86 -8.20
C GLU A 36 82.75 4.12 -9.28
N THR A 37 83.16 4.04 -10.55
CA THR A 37 82.25 4.14 -11.70
C THR A 37 81.53 2.83 -11.97
N TRP A 38 80.41 2.87 -12.70
CA TRP A 38 79.69 1.65 -13.06
C TRP A 38 80.57 0.66 -13.83
N GLN A 39 81.33 1.14 -14.81
CA GLN A 39 82.26 0.31 -15.61
C GLN A 39 83.23 -0.47 -14.73
N SER A 40 83.87 0.20 -13.76
CA SER A 40 84.81 -0.45 -12.84
C SER A 40 84.11 -1.49 -11.94
N TYR A 41 82.91 -1.16 -11.45
CA TYR A 41 82.11 -2.06 -10.64
C TYR A 41 81.66 -3.31 -11.41
N ALA A 42 81.13 -3.12 -12.62
CA ALA A 42 80.66 -4.19 -13.51
C ALA A 42 81.80 -5.16 -13.84
N LEU A 43 82.98 -4.63 -14.19
CA LEU A 43 84.19 -5.44 -14.39
C LEU A 43 84.60 -6.20 -13.12
N ARG A 44 84.60 -5.56 -11.94
CA ARG A 44 84.92 -6.23 -10.66
C ARG A 44 83.94 -7.36 -10.33
N LYS A 45 82.67 -7.21 -10.69
CA LYS A 45 81.62 -8.21 -10.47
C LYS A 45 81.51 -9.26 -11.59
N GLY A 46 82.33 -9.15 -12.64
CA GLY A 46 82.30 -10.08 -13.77
C GLY A 46 81.10 -9.90 -14.71
N ARG A 47 80.44 -8.74 -14.69
CA ARG A 47 79.28 -8.40 -15.54
C ARG A 47 79.74 -7.68 -16.81
N ILE A 48 80.43 -8.41 -17.67
CA ILE A 48 81.08 -7.85 -18.87
C ILE A 48 80.04 -7.28 -19.85
N ASP A 49 78.85 -7.88 -19.91
CA ASP A 49 77.77 -7.47 -20.81
C ASP A 49 77.10 -6.15 -20.40
N GLU A 50 77.24 -5.73 -19.14
CA GLU A 50 76.61 -4.52 -18.59
C GLU A 50 77.58 -3.33 -18.52
N VAL A 51 78.83 -3.48 -18.95
CA VAL A 51 79.89 -2.46 -18.74
C VAL A 51 79.54 -1.12 -19.37
N ASP A 52 78.98 -1.14 -20.57
CA ASP A 52 78.62 0.06 -21.33
C ASP A 52 77.26 0.66 -20.93
N ASP A 53 76.56 0.05 -19.96
CA ASP A 53 75.26 0.53 -19.52
C ASP A 53 75.37 1.78 -18.65
N GLU A 54 74.45 2.73 -18.88
CA GLU A 54 74.35 3.94 -18.07
C GLU A 54 73.62 3.66 -16.75
N HIS A 55 74.36 3.65 -15.66
CA HIS A 55 73.82 3.51 -14.31
C HIS A 55 74.15 4.70 -13.42
N VAL A 56 73.21 5.03 -12.53
CA VAL A 56 73.36 6.13 -11.56
C VAL A 56 73.16 5.61 -10.15
N LYS A 57 74.10 5.87 -9.25
CA LYS A 57 73.96 5.63 -7.81
C LYS A 57 73.96 6.92 -7.02
N TRP A 58 73.47 6.86 -5.79
CA TRP A 58 73.62 7.95 -4.84
C TRP A 58 75.09 8.12 -4.41
N ILE A 59 75.55 9.37 -4.32
CA ILE A 59 76.94 9.74 -3.99
C ILE A 59 77.37 9.17 -2.63
N THR A 60 76.43 9.01 -1.71
CA THR A 60 76.69 8.51 -0.34
C THR A 60 76.75 6.98 -0.25
N ARG A 61 76.51 6.25 -1.35
CA ARG A 61 76.41 4.78 -1.37
C ARG A 61 77.46 4.14 -2.27
N THR A 62 77.92 2.95 -1.87
CA THR A 62 78.69 2.10 -2.77
C THR A 62 77.73 1.46 -3.79
N TRP A 63 78.27 0.90 -4.87
CA TRP A 63 77.44 0.18 -5.84
C TRP A 63 76.79 -1.08 -5.22
N ASP A 64 77.53 -1.79 -4.35
CA ASP A 64 77.00 -2.94 -3.61
C ASP A 64 75.81 -2.56 -2.70
N ASP A 65 75.89 -1.40 -2.02
CA ASP A 65 74.80 -0.91 -1.18
C ASP A 65 73.62 -0.40 -2.01
N GLU A 66 73.88 0.23 -3.15
CA GLU A 66 72.85 0.75 -4.03
C GLU A 66 72.05 -0.39 -4.69
N GLU A 67 72.69 -1.48 -5.10
CA GLU A 67 72.00 -2.64 -5.64
C GLU A 67 71.08 -3.29 -4.60
N LYS A 68 71.57 -3.48 -3.37
CA LYS A 68 70.73 -3.96 -2.26
C LYS A 68 69.55 -3.03 -2.02
N ALA A 69 69.79 -1.72 -1.96
CA ALA A 69 68.74 -0.74 -1.76
C ALA A 69 67.70 -0.77 -2.87
N ARG A 70 68.10 -0.92 -4.14
CA ARG A 70 67.15 -1.05 -5.27
C ARG A 70 66.33 -2.34 -5.19
N VAL A 71 66.94 -3.46 -4.80
CA VAL A 71 66.22 -4.73 -4.60
C VAL A 71 65.19 -4.58 -3.47
N ASP A 72 65.58 -3.98 -2.35
CA ASP A 72 64.69 -3.76 -1.22
C ASP A 72 63.56 -2.78 -1.56
N GLN A 73 63.86 -1.72 -2.31
CA GLN A 73 62.84 -0.79 -2.83
C GLN A 73 61.84 -1.50 -3.74
N ARG A 74 62.31 -2.34 -4.68
CA ARG A 74 61.43 -3.13 -5.55
C ARG A 74 60.54 -4.05 -4.72
N ARG A 75 61.11 -4.80 -3.78
CA ARG A 75 60.34 -5.68 -2.88
C ARG A 75 59.29 -4.90 -2.09
N PHE A 76 59.63 -3.73 -1.58
CA PHE A 76 58.71 -2.88 -0.85
C PHE A 76 57.55 -2.39 -1.74
N LEU A 77 57.86 -1.94 -2.97
CA LEU A 77 56.85 -1.53 -3.94
C LEU A 77 55.94 -2.70 -4.34
N ASP A 78 56.50 -3.88 -4.57
CA ASP A 78 55.72 -5.08 -4.92
C ASP A 78 54.76 -5.47 -3.78
N MET A 79 55.24 -5.44 -2.53
CA MET A 79 54.39 -5.67 -1.36
C MET A 79 53.29 -4.61 -1.23
N SER A 80 53.62 -3.34 -1.47
CA SER A 80 52.67 -2.24 -1.41
C SER A 80 51.60 -2.36 -2.50
N ASN A 81 52.00 -2.71 -3.72
CA ASN A 81 51.09 -2.95 -4.83
C ASN A 81 50.14 -4.12 -4.52
N ALA A 82 50.67 -5.25 -4.04
CA ALA A 82 49.85 -6.41 -3.66
C ALA A 82 48.87 -6.08 -2.53
N GLN A 83 49.25 -5.25 -1.55
CA GLN A 83 48.34 -4.76 -0.53
C GLN A 83 47.28 -3.81 -1.09
N GLY A 84 47.67 -2.92 -2.01
CA GLY A 84 46.78 -2.02 -2.72
C GLY A 84 45.70 -2.77 -3.50
N GLU A 85 46.09 -3.78 -4.28
CA GLU A 85 45.18 -4.64 -5.03
C GLU A 85 44.17 -5.34 -4.12
N ARG A 86 44.61 -5.89 -2.97
CA ARG A 86 43.70 -6.49 -1.98
C ARG A 86 42.69 -5.49 -1.43
N GLN A 87 43.12 -4.25 -1.16
CA GLN A 87 42.21 -3.21 -0.69
C GLN A 87 41.21 -2.78 -1.75
N ILE A 88 41.63 -2.68 -3.01
CA ILE A 88 40.75 -2.38 -4.15
C ILE A 88 39.70 -3.48 -4.28
N PHE A 89 40.12 -4.74 -4.31
CA PHE A 89 39.22 -5.89 -4.39
C PHE A 89 38.19 -5.91 -3.24
N ALA A 90 38.64 -5.68 -2.00
CA ALA A 90 37.75 -5.61 -0.84
C ALA A 90 36.75 -4.43 -0.93
N ARG A 91 37.15 -3.30 -1.52
CA ARG A 91 36.24 -2.16 -1.76
C ARG A 91 35.23 -2.48 -2.84
N GLU A 92 35.63 -3.12 -3.93
CA GLU A 92 34.75 -3.54 -5.02
C GLU A 92 33.72 -4.56 -4.55
N GLU A 93 34.13 -5.57 -3.78
CA GLU A 93 33.23 -6.56 -3.19
C GLU A 93 32.19 -5.90 -2.28
N ASN A 94 32.62 -4.96 -1.42
CA ASN A 94 31.72 -4.18 -0.58
C ASN A 94 30.75 -3.32 -1.39
N LEU A 95 31.20 -2.69 -2.47
CA LEU A 95 30.33 -1.92 -3.37
C LEU A 95 29.30 -2.83 -4.05
N MET A 96 29.71 -4.01 -4.52
CA MET A 96 28.80 -5.00 -5.10
C MET A 96 27.77 -5.50 -4.08
N SER A 97 28.18 -5.77 -2.84
CA SER A 97 27.27 -6.11 -1.75
C SER A 97 26.27 -4.99 -1.46
N LYS A 98 26.73 -3.73 -1.38
CA LYS A 98 25.86 -2.56 -1.20
C LYS A 98 24.87 -2.39 -2.36
N ARG A 99 25.33 -2.56 -3.61
CA ARG A 99 24.47 -2.53 -4.80
C ARG A 99 23.40 -3.61 -4.76
N LYS A 100 23.76 -4.85 -4.40
CA LYS A 100 22.80 -5.95 -4.23
C LYS A 100 21.76 -5.65 -3.15
N LYS A 101 22.18 -5.14 -1.99
CA LYS A 101 21.28 -4.74 -0.90
C LYS A 101 20.34 -3.61 -1.31
N SER A 102 20.87 -2.58 -1.98
CA SER A 102 20.08 -1.46 -2.50
C SER A 102 19.07 -1.93 -3.55
N ALA A 103 19.48 -2.77 -4.50
CA ALA A 103 18.57 -3.34 -5.49
C ALA A 103 17.46 -4.20 -4.85
N ALA A 104 17.79 -5.00 -3.84
CA ALA A 104 16.81 -5.79 -3.10
C ALA A 104 15.81 -4.89 -2.35
N ALA A 105 16.28 -3.81 -1.72
CA ALA A 105 15.41 -2.84 -1.04
C ALA A 105 14.48 -2.13 -2.04
N VAL A 106 15.00 -1.70 -3.19
CA VAL A 106 14.18 -1.09 -4.26
C VAL A 106 13.13 -2.09 -4.76
N ALA A 107 13.50 -3.34 -5.02
CA ALA A 107 12.57 -4.37 -5.44
C ALA A 107 11.47 -4.61 -4.38
N HIS A 108 11.82 -4.62 -3.10
CA HIS A 108 10.86 -4.74 -2.00
C HIS A 108 9.90 -3.53 -1.95
N ILE A 109 10.41 -2.31 -2.10
CA ILE A 109 9.59 -1.09 -2.14
C ILE A 109 8.64 -1.13 -3.35
N MET A 110 9.13 -1.50 -4.53
CA MET A 110 8.31 -1.60 -5.74
C MET A 110 7.22 -2.67 -5.59
N ALA A 111 7.55 -3.85 -5.08
CA ALA A 111 6.57 -4.92 -4.83
C ALA A 111 5.52 -4.49 -3.79
N HIS A 112 5.93 -3.79 -2.73
CA HIS A 112 4.99 -3.24 -1.75
C HIS A 112 4.09 -2.17 -2.38
N GLN A 113 4.62 -1.32 -3.25
CA GLN A 113 3.86 -0.30 -3.96
C GLN A 113 2.86 -0.91 -4.96
N GLU A 114 3.25 -1.97 -5.68
CA GLU A 114 2.35 -2.73 -6.56
C GLU A 114 1.22 -3.41 -5.75
N SER A 115 1.54 -3.99 -4.60
CA SER A 115 0.55 -4.54 -3.66
C SER A 115 -0.45 -3.46 -3.20
N LEU A 116 0.06 -2.29 -2.77
CA LEU A 116 -0.78 -1.15 -2.38
C LEU A 116 -1.69 -0.64 -3.51
N LEU A 117 -1.20 -0.66 -4.76
CA LEU A 117 -1.98 -0.26 -5.93
C LEU A 117 -3.03 -1.30 -6.30
N THR A 118 -2.72 -2.58 -6.14
CA THR A 118 -3.64 -3.71 -6.40
C THR A 118 -4.77 -3.75 -5.38
N ASP A 119 -4.44 -3.46 -4.11
CA ASP A 119 -5.41 -3.34 -3.01
C ASP A 119 -6.19 -2.02 -3.02
N ARG A 120 -5.86 -1.11 -3.95
CA ARG A 120 -6.51 0.19 -4.06
C ARG A 120 -7.84 0.07 -4.80
N ILE A 121 -8.91 -0.04 -4.02
CA ILE A 121 -10.27 0.15 -4.52
C ILE A 121 -10.37 1.55 -5.12
N ALA A 122 -10.93 1.67 -6.34
CA ALA A 122 -11.16 2.96 -6.99
C ALA A 122 -11.88 3.90 -6.02
N CYS A 123 -11.28 5.07 -5.75
CA CYS A 123 -11.88 6.09 -4.89
C CYS A 123 -13.20 6.58 -5.51
N ARG A 124 -14.30 5.91 -5.17
CA ARG A 124 -15.65 6.47 -5.34
C ARG A 124 -15.77 7.61 -4.36
N HIS A 125 -15.54 8.83 -4.87
CA HIS A 125 -15.82 10.05 -4.14
C HIS A 125 -17.33 10.07 -3.88
N HIS A 126 -17.72 9.72 -2.66
CA HIS A 126 -19.08 9.99 -2.21
C HIS A 126 -19.10 11.49 -1.92
N LEU A 127 -19.74 12.25 -2.81
CA LEU A 127 -19.86 13.71 -2.77
C LEU A 127 -20.81 14.19 -1.64
N TYR A 128 -20.88 13.44 -0.53
CA TYR A 128 -21.81 13.61 0.58
C TYR A 128 -21.08 13.51 1.92
N VAL A 129 -19.92 14.16 2.05
CA VAL A 129 -19.41 14.49 3.38
C VAL A 129 -19.84 15.92 3.63
N ASP A 130 -20.65 16.14 4.67
CA ASP A 130 -21.04 17.47 5.11
C ASP A 130 -19.80 18.35 5.19
N PHE A 131 -19.81 19.45 4.43
CA PHE A 131 -18.68 20.37 4.29
C PHE A 131 -18.16 20.83 5.66
N ASP A 132 -19.08 21.01 6.62
CA ASP A 132 -18.79 21.43 7.98
C ASP A 132 -18.01 20.36 8.76
N LEU A 133 -18.38 19.09 8.63
CA LEU A 133 -17.65 17.97 9.26
C LEU A 133 -16.23 17.84 8.68
N LEU A 134 -16.06 18.12 7.39
CA LEU A 134 -14.76 18.08 6.75
C LEU A 134 -13.89 19.28 7.12
N GLN A 135 -14.48 20.47 7.27
CA GLN A 135 -13.78 21.65 7.79
C GLN A 135 -13.38 21.47 9.26
N GLU A 136 -14.26 20.92 10.09
CA GLU A 136 -13.98 20.68 11.51
C GLU A 136 -12.85 19.66 11.68
N ASN A 137 -12.91 18.54 10.96
CA ASN A 137 -11.82 17.55 10.96
C ASN A 137 -10.51 18.12 10.42
N LYS A 138 -10.56 19.00 9.42
CA LYS A 138 -9.37 19.66 8.88
C LYS A 138 -8.78 20.64 9.89
N PHE A 139 -9.61 21.43 10.56
CA PHE A 139 -9.19 22.38 11.58
C PHE A 139 -8.57 21.68 12.79
N ILE A 140 -9.21 20.60 13.28
CA ILE A 140 -8.66 19.75 14.35
C ILE A 140 -7.34 19.11 13.91
N GLY A 141 -7.26 18.64 12.66
CA GLY A 141 -6.03 18.10 12.08
C GLY A 141 -4.89 19.12 12.04
N GLU A 142 -5.17 20.34 11.59
CA GLU A 142 -4.20 21.44 11.51
C GLU A 142 -3.71 21.87 12.91
N GLN A 143 -4.62 22.01 13.89
CA GLN A 143 -4.22 22.33 15.27
C GLN A 143 -3.37 21.22 15.90
N ASN A 144 -3.70 19.95 15.66
CA ASN A 144 -2.91 18.83 16.18
C ASN A 144 -1.51 18.78 15.57
N ILE A 145 -1.35 19.10 14.29
CA ILE A 145 -0.04 19.17 13.63
C ILE A 145 0.81 20.27 14.25
N ILE A 146 0.23 21.47 14.43
CA ILE A 146 0.94 22.60 15.04
C ILE A 146 1.37 22.28 16.47
N PHE A 147 0.48 21.67 17.25
CA PHE A 147 0.77 21.27 18.62
C PHE A 147 1.91 20.23 18.69
N LEU A 148 1.88 19.22 17.82
CA LEU A 148 2.94 18.20 17.74
C LEU A 148 4.28 18.82 17.31
N GLU A 149 4.29 19.71 16.31
CA GLU A 149 5.51 20.39 15.88
C GLU A 149 6.11 21.24 17.01
N GLU A 150 5.29 21.94 17.79
CA GLU A 150 5.73 22.74 18.91
C GLU A 150 6.26 21.88 20.08
N GLU A 151 5.61 20.76 20.39
CA GLU A 151 6.12 19.76 21.35
C GLU A 151 7.45 19.17 20.91
N PHE A 152 7.58 18.80 19.63
CA PHE A 152 8.83 18.29 19.09
C PHE A 152 9.93 19.33 19.18
N LEU A 153 9.67 20.58 18.79
CA LEU A 153 10.63 21.69 18.89
C LEU A 153 11.10 21.95 20.33
N ARG A 154 10.19 21.90 21.32
CA ARG A 154 10.57 21.98 22.74
C ARG A 154 11.46 20.82 23.17
N PHE A 155 11.12 19.59 22.75
CA PHE A 155 11.89 18.41 23.08
C PHE A 155 13.31 18.43 22.46
N PHE A 156 13.44 18.93 21.22
CA PHE A 156 14.72 19.15 20.56
C PHE A 156 15.58 20.21 21.28
N GLN A 157 14.97 21.31 21.77
CA GLN A 157 15.70 22.34 22.52
C GLN A 157 16.21 21.83 23.87
N GLU A 158 15.45 20.97 24.57
CA GLU A 158 15.83 20.46 25.89
C GLU A 158 16.89 19.34 25.84
N ARG A 159 16.87 18.47 24.80
CA ARG A 159 17.79 17.30 24.71
C ARG A 159 18.91 17.40 23.67
N GLY A 160 18.89 18.38 22.77
CA GLY A 160 19.94 18.50 21.73
C GLY A 160 19.97 17.30 20.77
N LEU A 161 21.17 16.83 20.40
CA LEU A 161 21.40 15.76 19.41
C LEU A 161 20.78 14.40 19.80
N ASP A 162 20.78 14.04 21.09
CA ASP A 162 20.16 12.80 21.58
C ASP A 162 18.63 12.84 21.45
N GLY A 163 18.05 14.04 21.57
CA GLY A 163 16.63 14.28 21.30
C GLY A 163 16.22 13.95 19.87
N ILE A 164 17.14 14.03 18.90
CA ILE A 164 16.83 13.72 17.49
C ILE A 164 16.54 12.24 17.28
N CYS A 165 17.32 11.36 17.92
CA CYS A 165 17.08 9.93 17.85
C CYS A 165 15.73 9.58 18.50
N ASP A 166 15.47 10.09 19.71
CA ASP A 166 14.23 9.83 20.45
C ASP A 166 12.99 10.33 19.69
N VAL A 167 13.07 11.51 19.07
CA VAL A 167 11.98 12.07 18.26
C VAL A 167 11.73 11.25 17.00
N LEU A 168 12.78 10.81 16.31
CA LEU A 168 12.62 9.94 15.14
C LEU A 168 11.98 8.60 15.52
N PHE A 169 12.32 8.04 16.68
CA PHE A 169 11.64 6.86 17.22
C PHE A 169 10.17 7.14 17.53
N LEU A 170 9.86 8.27 18.17
CA LEU A 170 8.49 8.66 18.50
C LEU A 170 7.63 8.87 17.24
N ILE A 171 8.16 9.58 16.23
CA ILE A 171 7.51 9.78 14.92
C ILE A 171 7.21 8.43 14.26
N SER A 172 8.17 7.51 14.30
CA SER A 172 8.01 6.16 13.73
C SER A 172 6.90 5.38 14.45
N GLU A 173 6.83 5.46 15.77
CA GLU A 173 5.76 4.83 16.57
C GLU A 173 4.39 5.50 16.32
N CYS A 174 4.32 6.83 16.26
CA CYS A 174 3.10 7.56 15.91
C CYS A 174 2.60 7.16 14.52
N HIS A 175 3.49 7.06 13.53
CA HIS A 175 3.14 6.60 12.18
C HIS A 175 2.64 5.14 12.20
N ARG A 176 3.27 4.27 12.98
CA ARG A 176 2.82 2.87 13.17
C ARG A 176 1.41 2.82 13.76
N ILE A 177 1.16 3.58 14.84
CA ILE A 177 -0.15 3.67 15.50
C ILE A 177 -1.20 4.19 14.53
N PHE A 178 -0.90 5.25 13.76
CA PHE A 178 -1.81 5.80 12.78
C PHE A 178 -2.18 4.80 11.68
N CYS A 179 -1.19 4.08 11.14
CA CYS A 179 -1.43 3.02 10.16
C CYS A 179 -2.32 1.90 10.72
N LEU A 180 -2.09 1.47 11.97
CA LEU A 180 -2.92 0.48 12.65
C LEU A 180 -4.35 0.99 12.87
N MET A 181 -4.52 2.25 13.26
CA MET A 181 -5.84 2.86 13.44
C MET A 181 -6.60 2.93 12.11
N LYS A 182 -5.93 3.29 11.01
CA LYS A 182 -6.51 3.31 9.66
C LYS A 182 -6.93 1.92 9.20
N LEU A 183 -6.11 0.90 9.47
CA LEU A 183 -6.43 -0.51 9.19
C LEU A 183 -7.65 -0.96 10.00
N ASN A 184 -7.69 -0.68 11.30
CA ASN A 184 -8.82 -1.02 12.17
C ASN A 184 -10.12 -0.33 11.73
N ASN A 185 -10.05 0.95 11.36
CA ASN A 185 -11.20 1.68 10.83
C ASN A 185 -11.71 1.07 9.51
N ARG A 186 -10.80 0.61 8.63
CA ARG A 186 -11.18 -0.12 7.41
C ARG A 186 -11.88 -1.43 7.76
N LEU A 187 -11.30 -2.24 8.66
CA LEU A 187 -11.87 -3.52 9.07
C LEU A 187 -13.27 -3.34 9.69
N ARG A 188 -13.46 -2.32 10.55
CA ARG A 188 -14.79 -2.01 11.11
C ARG A 188 -15.82 -1.67 10.04
N ARG A 189 -15.44 -0.87 9.03
CA ARG A 189 -16.35 -0.56 7.92
C ARG A 189 -16.70 -1.79 7.10
N GLU A 190 -15.73 -2.65 6.80
CA GLU A 190 -15.98 -3.92 6.10
C GLU A 190 -16.90 -4.85 6.92
N GLU A 191 -16.76 -4.87 8.25
CA GLU A 191 -17.66 -5.62 9.14
C GLU A 191 -19.09 -5.03 9.17
N GLU A 192 -19.22 -3.70 9.21
CA GLU A 192 -20.52 -3.02 9.15
C GLU A 192 -21.22 -3.24 7.80
N GLU A 193 -20.49 -3.18 6.69
CA GLU A 193 -21.02 -3.51 5.36
C GLU A 193 -21.48 -4.98 5.28
N ARG A 194 -20.70 -5.91 5.84
CA ARG A 194 -21.09 -7.33 5.92
C ARG A 194 -22.35 -7.54 6.75
N ARG A 195 -22.55 -6.76 7.83
CA ARG A 195 -23.78 -6.81 8.63
C ARG A 195 -24.98 -6.28 7.84
N ARG A 196 -24.83 -5.13 7.17
CA ARG A 196 -25.89 -4.56 6.32
C ARG A 196 -26.34 -5.52 5.22
N ILE A 197 -25.41 -6.19 4.54
CA ILE A 197 -25.73 -7.16 3.49
C ILE A 197 -26.50 -8.36 4.07
N LYS A 198 -26.13 -8.86 5.25
CA LYS A 198 -26.85 -9.95 5.91
C LYS A 198 -28.27 -9.54 6.32
N GLU A 199 -28.43 -8.35 6.89
CA GLU A 199 -29.75 -7.81 7.27
C GLU A 199 -30.64 -7.55 6.03
N GLU A 200 -30.06 -7.16 4.90
CA GLU A 200 -30.79 -7.01 3.63
C GLU A 200 -31.20 -8.37 3.04
N GLN A 201 -30.33 -9.39 3.11
CA GLN A 201 -30.67 -10.75 2.71
C GLN A 201 -31.79 -11.35 3.58
N GLU A 202 -31.74 -11.13 4.90
CA GLU A 202 -32.79 -11.59 5.82
C GLU A 202 -34.13 -10.90 5.53
N ARG A 203 -34.12 -9.58 5.29
CA ARG A 203 -35.32 -8.84 4.88
C ARG A 203 -35.89 -9.34 3.55
N ALA A 204 -35.04 -9.66 2.58
CA ALA A 204 -35.48 -10.20 1.30
C ALA A 204 -36.15 -11.58 1.45
N ILE A 205 -35.59 -12.46 2.30
CA ILE A 205 -36.16 -13.77 2.61
C ILE A 205 -37.51 -13.62 3.33
N GLU A 206 -37.64 -12.68 4.26
CA GLU A 206 -38.92 -12.43 4.96
C GLU A 206 -39.99 -11.87 4.01
N GLU A 207 -39.61 -10.97 3.10
CA GLU A 207 -40.53 -10.43 2.09
C GLU A 207 -40.99 -11.50 1.09
N GLU A 208 -40.09 -12.40 0.67
CA GLU A 208 -40.43 -13.53 -0.19
C GLU A 208 -41.42 -14.49 0.50
N ARG A 209 -41.21 -14.80 1.78
CA ARG A 209 -42.16 -15.60 2.58
C ARG A 209 -43.53 -14.95 2.67
N ARG A 210 -43.61 -13.64 2.92
CA ARG A 210 -44.90 -12.92 2.93
C ARG A 210 -45.61 -12.96 1.58
N ARG A 211 -44.88 -12.86 0.47
CA ARG A 211 -45.45 -13.00 -0.88
C ARG A 211 -45.93 -14.42 -1.16
N GLU A 212 -45.26 -15.45 -0.63
CA GLU A 212 -45.73 -16.84 -0.72
C GLU A 212 -46.98 -17.08 0.12
N GLU A 213 -47.04 -16.56 1.34
CA GLU A 213 -48.23 -16.64 2.20
C GLU A 213 -49.44 -15.93 1.57
N LEU A 214 -49.25 -14.77 0.95
CA LEU A 214 -50.32 -14.08 0.22
C LEU A 214 -50.79 -14.89 -0.99
N ARG A 215 -49.87 -15.46 -1.77
CA ARG A 215 -50.21 -16.35 -2.90
C ARG A 215 -50.98 -17.59 -2.45
N GLN A 216 -50.63 -18.18 -1.30
CA GLN A 216 -51.37 -19.31 -0.73
C GLN A 216 -52.79 -18.91 -0.31
N LYS A 217 -52.94 -17.76 0.36
CA LYS A 217 -54.28 -17.25 0.74
C LYS A 217 -55.16 -16.96 -0.47
N GLU A 218 -54.60 -16.37 -1.53
CA GLU A 218 -55.33 -16.14 -2.78
C GLU A 218 -55.77 -17.45 -3.45
N LEU A 219 -54.93 -18.49 -3.42
CA LEU A 219 -55.29 -19.82 -3.92
C LEU A 219 -56.39 -20.48 -3.08
N GLU A 220 -56.32 -20.39 -1.75
CA GLU A 220 -57.35 -20.90 -0.84
C GLU A 220 -58.68 -20.16 -0.99
N GLU A 221 -58.67 -18.84 -1.18
CA GLU A 221 -59.87 -18.05 -1.45
C GLU A 221 -60.46 -18.36 -2.83
N ALA A 222 -59.62 -18.54 -3.86
CA ALA A 222 -60.07 -18.98 -5.17
C ALA A 222 -60.68 -20.40 -5.14
N GLU A 223 -60.14 -21.30 -4.32
CA GLU A 223 -60.70 -22.63 -4.12
C GLU A 223 -62.05 -22.57 -3.37
N ARG A 224 -62.14 -21.78 -2.31
CA ARG A 224 -63.39 -21.53 -1.58
C ARG A 224 -64.46 -20.93 -2.50
N ALA A 225 -64.13 -19.92 -3.29
CA ALA A 225 -65.05 -19.33 -4.26
C ALA A 225 -65.53 -20.34 -5.33
N ARG A 226 -64.66 -21.27 -5.76
CA ARG A 226 -65.07 -22.36 -6.66
C ARG A 226 -66.03 -23.33 -5.98
N GLN A 227 -65.79 -23.69 -4.72
CA GLN A 227 -66.68 -24.58 -3.96
C GLN A 227 -68.04 -23.92 -3.70
N GLU A 228 -68.05 -22.66 -3.27
CA GLU A 228 -69.27 -21.87 -3.09
C GLU A 228 -70.05 -21.71 -4.41
N GLY A 229 -69.36 -21.47 -5.53
CA GLY A 229 -69.97 -21.44 -6.85
C GLY A 229 -70.63 -22.76 -7.26
N LEU A 230 -69.99 -23.90 -6.94
CA LEU A 230 -70.56 -25.24 -7.17
C LEU A 230 -71.77 -25.52 -6.26
N GLU A 231 -71.74 -25.07 -5.02
CA GLU A 231 -72.87 -25.21 -4.08
C GLU A 231 -74.05 -24.33 -4.47
N GLN A 232 -73.80 -23.08 -4.86
CA GLN A 232 -74.82 -22.18 -5.39
C GLN A 232 -75.43 -22.74 -6.68
N ALA A 233 -74.63 -23.31 -7.58
CA ALA A 233 -75.13 -23.98 -8.78
C ALA A 233 -76.04 -25.18 -8.44
N LYS A 234 -75.66 -26.01 -7.45
CA LYS A 234 -76.51 -27.12 -6.95
C LYS A 234 -77.81 -26.62 -6.32
N MET A 235 -77.76 -25.51 -5.58
CA MET A 235 -78.95 -24.91 -4.96
C MET A 235 -79.88 -24.31 -6.00
N LEU A 236 -79.35 -23.61 -7.01
CA LEU A 236 -80.12 -23.12 -8.15
C LEU A 236 -80.70 -24.27 -8.97
N GLU A 237 -79.98 -25.37 -9.15
CA GLU A 237 -80.50 -26.57 -9.81
C GLU A 237 -81.65 -27.19 -9.00
N ARG A 238 -81.49 -27.34 -7.68
CA ARG A 238 -82.56 -27.80 -6.78
C ARG A 238 -83.78 -26.89 -6.84
N LYS A 239 -83.56 -25.57 -6.83
CA LYS A 239 -84.62 -24.56 -6.95
C LYS A 239 -85.30 -24.62 -8.31
N LYS A 240 -84.56 -24.79 -9.41
CA LYS A 240 -85.12 -25.02 -10.75
C LYS A 240 -85.98 -26.27 -10.81
N ARG A 241 -85.54 -27.40 -10.22
CA ARG A 241 -86.35 -28.64 -10.15
C ARG A 241 -87.58 -28.50 -9.24
N GLU A 242 -87.54 -27.62 -8.24
CA GLU A 242 -88.68 -27.33 -7.38
C GLU A 242 -89.66 -26.33 -8.03
N GLU A 243 -89.15 -25.33 -8.76
CA GLU A 243 -89.93 -24.43 -9.61
C GLU A 243 -90.56 -25.18 -10.78
N GLU A 244 -89.87 -26.14 -11.40
CA GLU A 244 -90.44 -27.02 -12.42
C GLU A 244 -91.57 -27.88 -11.83
N ARG A 245 -91.41 -28.39 -10.60
CA ARG A 245 -92.49 -29.09 -9.88
C ARG A 245 -93.65 -28.16 -9.52
N ARG A 246 -93.38 -26.93 -9.06
CA ARG A 246 -94.42 -25.92 -8.78
C ARG A 246 -95.11 -25.43 -10.05
N ALA A 247 -94.39 -25.27 -11.15
CA ALA A 247 -94.92 -24.89 -12.45
C ALA A 247 -95.78 -26.01 -13.02
N LYS A 248 -95.36 -27.27 -12.89
CA LYS A 248 -96.17 -28.44 -13.24
C LYS A 248 -97.46 -28.50 -12.42
N ALA A 249 -97.37 -28.29 -11.10
CA ALA A 249 -98.54 -28.20 -10.23
C ALA A 249 -99.45 -27.00 -10.56
N ARG A 250 -98.90 -25.84 -10.93
CA ARG A 250 -99.67 -24.69 -11.43
C ARG A 250 -100.33 -25.00 -12.77
N SER A 251 -99.64 -25.63 -13.71
CA SER A 251 -100.19 -26.03 -15.01
C SER A 251 -101.29 -27.09 -14.88
N GLU A 252 -101.22 -27.98 -13.88
CA GLU A 252 -102.31 -28.92 -13.57
C GLU A 252 -103.50 -28.20 -12.93
N ARG A 253 -103.25 -27.21 -12.06
CA ARG A 253 -104.29 -26.34 -11.49
C ARG A 253 -104.92 -25.41 -12.51
N GLU A 254 -104.17 -25.03 -13.54
CA GLU A 254 -104.61 -24.22 -14.67
C GLU A 254 -105.34 -25.08 -15.72
N ARG A 255 -104.96 -26.36 -15.91
CA ARG A 255 -105.79 -27.35 -16.62
C ARG A 255 -107.14 -27.57 -15.94
N LEU A 256 -107.20 -27.50 -14.61
CA LEU A 256 -108.46 -27.58 -13.85
C LEU A 256 -109.26 -26.27 -13.86
N LYS A 257 -108.61 -25.10 -13.99
CA LYS A 257 -109.26 -23.79 -14.10
C LYS A 257 -109.61 -23.38 -15.55
N SER A 258 -108.99 -23.98 -16.55
CA SER A 258 -109.26 -23.79 -17.98
C SER A 258 -110.63 -24.31 -18.44
N HIS A 259 -111.45 -24.86 -17.53
CA HIS A 259 -112.87 -25.14 -17.78
C HIS A 259 -113.82 -24.02 -17.29
N HIS A 260 -113.29 -22.89 -16.79
CA HIS A 260 -114.12 -21.75 -16.41
C HIS A 260 -113.43 -20.39 -16.63
N GLY A 261 -113.90 -19.66 -17.66
CA GLY A 261 -113.95 -18.18 -17.65
C GLY A 261 -112.71 -17.39 -18.11
N VAL A 262 -112.49 -17.33 -19.41
CA VAL A 262 -112.63 -16.14 -20.30
C VAL A 262 -112.67 -14.72 -19.64
N TYR A 263 -111.73 -13.85 -20.11
CA TYR A 263 -111.69 -12.37 -20.29
C TYR A 263 -111.25 -11.46 -19.12
N GLU A 264 -110.06 -10.81 -19.23
CA GLU A 264 -109.75 -9.43 -19.73
C GLU A 264 -109.94 -8.36 -18.62
N ASN A 265 -109.21 -7.24 -18.47
CA ASN A 265 -108.21 -6.51 -19.25
C ASN A 265 -107.54 -5.44 -18.34
N GLY A 266 -106.43 -4.82 -18.80
CA GLY A 266 -105.94 -3.51 -18.36
C GLY A 266 -104.47 -3.50 -17.86
N LEU A 267 -103.45 -3.38 -18.71
CA LEU A 267 -102.85 -2.18 -19.34
C LEU A 267 -102.28 -1.13 -18.38
N SER A 268 -100.99 -0.80 -18.61
CA SER A 268 -100.36 0.54 -18.60
C SER A 268 -99.04 0.64 -17.80
N GLU A 269 -97.92 0.63 -18.56
CA GLU A 269 -96.75 1.54 -18.50
C GLU A 269 -95.89 1.65 -17.22
N ASN A 270 -94.57 1.92 -17.20
CA ASN A 270 -93.59 2.40 -18.17
C ASN A 270 -92.16 2.20 -17.59
N LYS A 271 -91.18 1.97 -18.49
CA LYS A 271 -89.79 2.46 -18.51
C LYS A 271 -88.63 1.87 -17.67
N SER A 272 -87.58 1.65 -18.47
CA SER A 272 -86.14 1.35 -18.40
C SER A 272 -85.24 2.13 -17.43
N GLN A 273 -83.97 1.65 -17.37
CA GLN A 273 -82.68 2.25 -16.98
C GLN A 273 -82.13 1.78 -15.61
N THR A 274 -81.15 0.87 -15.52
CA THR A 274 -79.68 0.96 -15.75
C THR A 274 -78.95 2.16 -15.12
N LEU A 275 -78.10 1.83 -14.13
CA LEU A 275 -76.72 2.31 -13.86
C LEU A 275 -76.40 3.82 -13.90
N ALA A 276 -76.13 4.38 -12.72
CA ALA A 276 -75.04 5.32 -12.43
C ALA A 276 -74.87 5.40 -10.90
N PHE A 277 -73.72 5.01 -10.36
CA PHE A 277 -72.64 5.92 -9.95
C PHE A 277 -73.07 6.89 -8.84
N VAL A 278 -72.77 6.53 -7.58
CA VAL A 278 -72.67 7.47 -6.47
C VAL A 278 -71.19 7.73 -6.27
N ASP A 279 -70.79 8.93 -6.68
CA ASP A 279 -69.53 9.57 -6.36
C ASP A 279 -69.79 10.35 -5.07
N GLU A 280 -69.24 9.91 -3.93
CA GLU A 280 -69.14 10.74 -2.73
C GLU A 280 -67.65 10.87 -2.38
N ALA A 281 -67.15 12.06 -2.71
CA ALA A 281 -65.77 12.44 -2.62
C ALA A 281 -65.25 12.42 -1.18
N LEU A 282 -64.17 11.66 -0.97
CA LEU A 282 -63.29 11.82 0.17
C LEU A 282 -62.37 13.04 -0.07
N PRO A 283 -62.29 14.00 0.86
CA PRO A 283 -61.25 15.01 0.82
C PRO A 283 -59.92 14.42 1.30
N VAL A 284 -58.88 14.66 0.50
CA VAL A 284 -57.47 14.52 0.84
C VAL A 284 -57.17 15.37 2.08
N ASN A 285 -56.69 14.74 3.15
CA ASN A 285 -55.95 15.39 4.22
C ASN A 285 -54.97 14.38 4.84
N GLU A 286 -53.84 14.19 4.18
CA GLU A 286 -52.62 13.77 4.86
C GLU A 286 -52.03 15.00 5.55
N ASN A 287 -52.29 15.08 6.85
CA ASN A 287 -51.49 15.89 7.76
C ASN A 287 -50.08 15.28 7.84
N VAL A 288 -49.18 15.83 7.03
CA VAL A 288 -47.74 15.82 7.32
C VAL A 288 -47.52 16.73 8.52
N SER A 289 -47.35 16.10 9.68
CA SER A 289 -46.74 16.73 10.84
C SER A 289 -45.24 16.92 10.54
N SER A 290 -44.84 18.16 10.26
CA SER A 290 -43.46 18.58 10.53
C SER A 290 -43.52 19.95 11.20
N VAL A 291 -43.40 19.89 12.53
CA VAL A 291 -43.16 21.05 13.37
C VAL A 291 -41.70 21.47 13.17
N LEU A 292 -41.56 22.73 12.78
CA LEU A 292 -40.41 23.62 12.92
C LEU A 292 -39.45 23.28 14.06
N GLU A 293 -38.15 23.29 13.76
CA GLU A 293 -37.19 23.92 14.65
C GLU A 293 -36.26 24.87 13.88
N LYS A 294 -36.04 26.02 14.51
CA LYS A 294 -35.56 27.27 13.93
C LYS A 294 -34.04 27.29 13.85
N ARG A 295 -33.55 27.96 12.80
CA ARG A 295 -32.30 28.71 12.84
C ARG A 295 -32.41 29.79 13.92
N ASP A 296 -31.61 29.68 14.97
CA ASP A 296 -31.08 30.83 15.67
C ASP A 296 -29.62 31.01 15.25
N VAL A 297 -29.40 32.08 14.48
CA VAL A 297 -28.11 32.73 14.29
C VAL A 297 -27.96 33.69 15.46
N ASN A 298 -27.02 33.43 16.38
CA ASN A 298 -26.35 34.42 17.23
C ASN A 298 -25.32 33.74 18.16
N ASN A 299 -24.07 33.69 17.71
CA ASN A 299 -22.81 34.01 18.42
C ASN A 299 -21.62 33.36 17.69
#